data_AF-A0A8J5SFS6-F1
#
_entry.id   AF-A0A8J5SFS6-F1
#
_cell.length_a   1.000
_cell.length_b   1.000
_cell.length_c   1.000
_cell.angle_alpha   90.00
_cell.angle_beta   90.00
_cell.angle_gamma   90.00
#
_symmetry.space_group_name_H-M   'P 1'
#
loop_
_entity.id
_entity.type
_entity.pdbx_description
1 polymer ?
#
loop_
_entity_poly.entity_id
_entity_poly.type
_entity_poly.pdbx_seq_one_letter_code
_entity_poly.pdbx_strand_id
1 'polypeptide(L)'
;MSYLLKAMINRAAQEKADQTTLDEQQEKVNEVRDLVGGSVAAEMASFLSDGTIRRFLRARNWSTEQATKALRETVKWRRQYRPDTICWEDIAEREDEARRVYIADYRDTAGRAVFVSKSSIKCKTSVKEQIKQLVYNLEILANSSDGEQEEESVVWLTDFRGWTLTTTPLSLARESICIVQNHYPGLIALAILSNPPRIFESFWKVSIYSCVGIKDPKFSVEILIEHLGGCR
;
A
#
# COMPACT_ATOMS: atom_id res chain seq x y z
N MET A 1 14.82 46.09 -2.99
CA MET A 1 15.81 45.11 -2.46
C MET A 1 15.36 44.38 -1.18
N SER A 2 14.58 44.98 -0.27
CA SER A 2 14.17 44.37 1.01
C SER A 2 13.37 43.05 0.89
N TYR A 3 12.43 42.96 -0.07
CA TYR A 3 11.59 41.77 -0.24
C TYR A 3 12.36 40.54 -0.77
N LEU A 4 13.27 40.74 -1.72
CA LEU A 4 14.08 39.66 -2.28
C LEU A 4 15.01 39.04 -1.21
N LEU A 5 15.62 39.89 -0.37
CA LEU A 5 16.47 39.43 0.73
C LEU A 5 15.66 38.63 1.78
N LYS A 6 14.46 39.10 2.15
CA LYS A 6 13.56 38.37 3.06
C LYS A 6 13.13 37.02 2.48
N ALA A 7 12.79 36.97 1.19
CA ALA A 7 12.41 35.73 0.51
C ALA A 7 13.56 34.71 0.48
N MET A 8 14.80 35.17 0.24
CA MET A 8 15.99 34.33 0.25
C MET A 8 16.30 33.77 1.65
N ILE A 9 16.19 34.59 2.71
CA ILE A 9 16.39 34.14 4.09
C ILE A 9 15.34 33.11 4.49
N ASN A 10 14.07 33.34 4.15
CA ASN A 10 13.00 32.40 4.43
C ASN A 10 13.18 31.08 3.69
N ARG A 11 13.62 31.12 2.43
CA ARG A 11 13.93 29.92 1.64
C ARG A 11 15.08 29.11 2.24
N ALA A 12 16.17 29.77 2.63
CA ALA A 12 17.29 29.10 3.28
C ALA A 12 16.92 28.49 4.64
N ALA A 13 16.04 29.17 5.40
CA ALA A 13 15.51 28.62 6.65
C ALA A 13 14.63 27.39 6.43
N GLN A 14 13.79 27.40 5.38
CA GLN A 14 12.96 26.26 4.99
C GLN A 14 13.82 25.08 4.54
N GLU A 15 14.79 25.29 3.64
CA GLU A 15 15.70 24.26 3.15
C GLU A 15 16.50 23.62 4.31
N LYS A 16 16.93 24.42 5.29
CA LYS A 16 17.62 23.91 6.48
C LYS A 16 16.71 23.08 7.40
N ALA A 17 15.46 23.52 7.58
CA ALA A 17 14.47 22.79 8.38
C ALA A 17 14.08 21.46 7.70
N ASP A 18 13.90 21.48 6.39
CA ASP A 18 13.61 20.29 5.58
C ASP A 18 14.80 19.31 5.64
N GLN A 19 16.04 19.79 5.52
CA GLN A 19 17.24 18.96 5.66
C GLN A 19 17.36 18.32 7.05
N THR A 20 17.12 19.10 8.10
CA THR A 20 17.18 18.59 9.49
C THR A 20 16.13 17.50 9.70
N THR A 21 14.93 17.68 9.12
CA THR A 21 13.85 16.69 9.17
C THR A 21 14.24 15.41 8.42
N LEU A 22 14.89 15.51 7.26
CA LEU A 22 15.36 14.35 6.51
C LEU A 22 16.45 13.56 7.26
N ASP A 23 17.38 14.27 7.90
CA ASP A 23 18.45 13.65 8.70
C ASP A 23 17.85 12.87 9.89
N GLU A 24 16.90 13.48 10.62
CA GLU A 24 16.17 12.80 11.72
C GLU A 24 15.40 11.56 11.25
N GLN A 25 14.77 11.63 10.07
CA GLN A 25 14.08 10.48 9.49
C GLN A 25 15.07 9.36 9.12
N GLN A 26 16.22 9.71 8.57
CA GLN A 26 17.26 8.75 8.20
C GLN A 26 17.89 8.08 9.43
N GLU A 27 18.07 8.82 10.53
CA GLU A 27 18.51 8.24 11.80
C GLU A 27 17.54 7.15 12.30
N LYS A 28 16.23 7.41 12.25
CA LYS A 28 15.22 6.41 12.61
C LYS A 28 15.22 5.19 11.70
N VAL A 29 15.46 5.38 10.40
CA VAL A 29 15.60 4.27 9.45
C VAL A 29 16.78 3.38 9.84
N ASN A 30 17.92 3.99 10.16
CA ASN A 30 19.12 3.28 10.60
C ASN A 30 18.88 2.55 11.93
N GLU A 31 18.24 3.20 12.91
CA GLU A 31 17.88 2.58 14.18
C GLU A 31 17.00 1.34 13.98
N VAL A 32 15.95 1.43 13.16
CA VAL A 32 15.09 0.28 12.86
C VAL A 32 15.86 -0.82 12.15
N ARG A 33 16.75 -0.49 11.22
CA ARG A 33 17.59 -1.47 10.52
C ARG A 33 18.47 -2.26 11.50
N ASP A 34 19.08 -1.57 12.45
CA ASP A 34 19.90 -2.19 13.50
C ASP A 34 19.05 -3.06 14.42
N LEU A 35 17.88 -2.57 14.82
CA LEU A 35 16.94 -3.31 15.67
C LEU A 35 16.37 -4.56 14.99
N VAL A 36 16.10 -4.54 13.68
CA VAL A 36 15.64 -5.73 12.93
C VAL A 36 16.72 -6.82 12.96
N GLY A 37 17.99 -6.43 12.97
CA GLY A 37 19.15 -7.30 13.15
C GLY A 37 19.88 -7.62 11.84
N GLY A 38 21.21 -7.55 11.87
CA GLY A 38 22.06 -7.63 10.67
C GLY A 38 21.88 -8.90 9.82
N SER A 39 21.65 -10.06 10.45
CA SER A 39 21.39 -11.32 9.71
C SER A 39 20.10 -11.26 8.90
N VAL A 40 19.05 -10.62 9.42
CA VAL A 40 17.76 -10.48 8.73
C VAL A 40 17.85 -9.42 7.65
N ALA A 41 18.53 -8.30 7.95
CA ALA A 41 18.80 -7.24 7.00
C ALA A 41 19.57 -7.76 5.77
N ALA A 42 20.55 -8.65 5.97
CA ALA A 42 21.30 -9.28 4.88
C ALA A 42 20.46 -10.27 4.06
N GLU A 43 19.62 -11.08 4.69
CA GLU A 43 18.76 -12.07 4.02
C GLU A 43 17.74 -11.41 3.07
N MET A 44 17.18 -10.28 3.48
CA MET A 44 16.09 -9.60 2.76
C MET A 44 16.45 -8.16 2.40
N ALA A 45 17.70 -7.93 1.98
CA ALA A 45 18.24 -6.59 1.74
C ALA A 45 17.41 -5.78 0.73
N SER A 46 16.89 -6.42 -0.34
CA SER A 46 16.03 -5.76 -1.32
C SER A 46 14.71 -5.28 -0.72
N PHE A 47 14.09 -6.10 0.14
CA PHE A 47 12.84 -5.74 0.80
C PHE A 47 13.05 -4.69 1.90
N LEU A 48 14.12 -4.81 2.69
CA LEU A 48 14.46 -3.91 3.80
C LEU A 48 15.21 -2.64 3.32
N SER A 49 14.78 -2.12 2.17
CA SER A 49 15.21 -0.81 1.65
C SER A 49 14.79 0.31 2.60
N ASP A 50 15.46 1.46 2.50
CA ASP A 50 15.12 2.67 3.26
C ASP A 50 13.66 3.09 3.01
N GLY A 51 13.19 3.00 1.76
CA GLY A 51 11.81 3.29 1.40
C GLY A 51 10.80 2.38 2.12
N THR A 52 11.07 1.07 2.20
CA THR A 52 10.24 0.15 2.98
C THR A 52 10.29 0.46 4.47
N ILE A 53 11.48 0.70 5.04
CA ILE A 53 11.58 1.02 6.47
C ILE A 53 10.83 2.32 6.80
N ARG A 54 10.95 3.37 5.96
CA ARG A 54 10.20 4.63 6.09
C ARG A 54 8.69 4.43 6.01
N ARG A 55 8.21 3.60 5.09
CA ARG A 55 6.78 3.20 5.01
C ARG A 55 6.28 2.62 6.34
N PHE A 56 7.03 1.69 6.93
CA PHE A 56 6.68 1.09 8.23
C PHE A 56 6.75 2.10 9.38
N LEU A 57 7.75 2.99 9.39
CA LEU A 57 7.86 4.08 10.37
C LEU A 57 6.65 5.01 10.30
N ARG A 58 6.30 5.53 9.12
CA ARG A 58 5.14 6.43 8.94
C ARG A 58 3.84 5.78 9.40
N ALA A 59 3.59 4.53 9.01
CA ALA A 59 2.41 3.79 9.43
C ALA A 59 2.36 3.47 10.93
N ARG A 60 3.46 3.69 11.66
CA ARG A 60 3.56 3.52 13.12
C ARG A 60 3.94 4.83 13.81
N ASN A 61 3.58 5.98 13.22
CA ASN A 61 3.81 7.32 13.75
C ASN A 61 5.29 7.56 14.15
N TRP A 62 6.21 7.09 13.31
CA TRP A 62 7.66 7.19 13.51
C TRP A 62 8.18 6.58 14.83
N SER A 63 7.46 5.57 15.37
CA SER A 63 7.92 4.74 16.49
C SER A 63 8.80 3.59 15.98
N THR A 64 10.09 3.64 16.33
CA THR A 64 11.09 2.65 15.91
C THR A 64 10.79 1.25 16.49
N GLU A 65 10.34 1.18 17.74
CA GLU A 65 9.90 -0.07 18.38
C GLU A 65 8.73 -0.73 17.64
N GLN A 66 7.67 0.04 17.36
CA GLN A 66 6.48 -0.49 16.68
C GLN A 66 6.77 -0.86 15.21
N ALA A 67 7.56 -0.04 14.51
CA ALA A 67 7.99 -0.33 13.15
C ALA A 67 8.85 -1.60 13.10
N THR A 68 9.82 -1.75 14.00
CA THR A 68 10.65 -2.96 14.13
C THR A 68 9.79 -4.20 14.35
N LYS A 69 8.82 -4.14 15.27
CA LYS A 69 7.91 -5.26 15.54
C LYS A 69 7.12 -5.64 14.29
N ALA A 70 6.55 -4.67 13.59
CA ALA A 70 5.77 -4.91 12.37
C ALA A 70 6.65 -5.46 11.22
N LEU A 71 7.88 -4.98 11.08
CA LEU A 71 8.84 -5.50 10.10
C LEU A 71 9.23 -6.95 10.41
N ARG A 72 9.49 -7.30 11.68
CA ARG A 72 9.81 -8.69 12.06
C ARG A 72 8.66 -9.66 11.75
N GLU A 73 7.41 -9.26 12.02
CA GLU A 73 6.24 -10.06 11.63
C GLU A 73 6.13 -10.18 10.11
N THR A 74 6.45 -9.13 9.37
CA THR A 74 6.44 -9.17 7.90
C THR A 74 7.56 -10.05 7.35
N VAL A 75 8.76 -9.99 7.91
CA VAL A 75 9.87 -10.91 7.55
C VAL A 75 9.44 -12.36 7.77
N LYS A 76 8.83 -12.67 8.92
CA LYS A 76 8.30 -14.01 9.20
C LYS A 76 7.26 -14.43 8.16
N TRP A 77 6.31 -13.54 7.83
CA TRP A 77 5.33 -13.79 6.78
C TRP A 77 5.98 -14.01 5.42
N ARG A 78 6.96 -13.20 5.02
CA ARG A 78 7.69 -13.34 3.74
C ARG A 78 8.42 -14.68 3.65
N ARG A 79 9.05 -15.15 4.74
CA ARG A 79 9.68 -16.48 4.78
C ARG A 79 8.68 -17.60 4.53
N GLN A 80 7.46 -17.48 5.07
CA GLN A 80 6.42 -18.49 4.94
C GLN A 80 5.68 -18.42 3.61
N TYR A 81 5.31 -17.21 3.17
CA TYR A 81 4.46 -16.98 2.00
C TYR A 81 5.26 -16.92 0.69
N ARG A 82 6.54 -16.51 0.76
CA ARG A 82 7.46 -16.40 -0.37
C ARG A 82 6.93 -15.51 -1.51
N PRO A 83 6.58 -14.23 -1.22
CA PRO A 83 6.09 -13.32 -2.27
C PRO A 83 7.13 -13.08 -3.37
N ASP A 84 8.42 -13.16 -3.03
CA ASP A 84 9.56 -13.02 -3.94
C ASP A 84 9.67 -14.12 -5.00
N THR A 85 8.94 -15.23 -4.85
CA THR A 85 8.96 -16.34 -5.81
C THR A 85 7.75 -16.39 -6.73
N ILE A 86 6.82 -15.45 -6.59
CA ILE A 86 5.62 -15.43 -7.43
C ILE A 86 5.97 -14.83 -8.79
N CYS A 87 5.79 -15.59 -9.86
CA CYS A 87 6.04 -15.16 -11.22
C CYS A 87 4.73 -14.88 -11.97
N TRP A 88 4.81 -14.18 -13.10
CA TRP A 88 3.66 -13.92 -13.97
C TRP A 88 2.97 -15.23 -14.37
N GLU A 89 3.74 -16.27 -14.67
CA GLU A 89 3.25 -17.59 -15.07
C GLU A 89 2.38 -18.26 -13.98
N ASP A 90 2.58 -17.91 -12.69
CA ASP A 90 1.77 -18.42 -11.59
C ASP A 90 0.34 -17.83 -11.54
N ILE A 91 0.10 -16.74 -12.29
CA ILE A 91 -1.14 -15.96 -12.26
C ILE A 91 -1.77 -15.72 -13.64
N ALA A 92 -1.06 -16.04 -14.73
CA ALA A 92 -1.42 -15.63 -16.09
C ALA A 92 -2.46 -16.51 -16.80
N GLU A 93 -3.16 -17.41 -16.10
CA GLU A 93 -3.93 -18.45 -16.80
C GLU A 93 -5.19 -17.94 -17.53
N ARG A 94 -5.66 -16.69 -17.31
CA ARG A 94 -6.96 -16.24 -17.86
C ARG A 94 -7.00 -14.76 -18.23
N GLU A 95 -7.32 -14.45 -19.49
CA GLU A 95 -7.53 -13.08 -19.99
C GLU A 95 -8.56 -12.30 -19.13
N ASP A 96 -9.62 -12.96 -18.70
CA ASP A 96 -10.64 -12.40 -17.80
C ASP A 96 -10.03 -11.88 -16.48
N GLU A 97 -9.02 -12.56 -15.94
CA GLU A 97 -8.40 -12.23 -14.65
C GLU A 97 -7.40 -11.09 -14.76
N ALA A 98 -6.67 -11.02 -15.87
CA ALA A 98 -5.83 -9.88 -16.21
C ALA A 98 -6.68 -8.60 -16.41
N ARG A 99 -7.90 -8.73 -16.92
CA ARG A 99 -8.84 -7.60 -17.07
C ARG A 99 -9.52 -7.21 -15.76
N ARG A 100 -9.54 -8.11 -14.77
CA ARG A 100 -10.16 -7.91 -13.45
C ARG A 100 -9.27 -7.09 -12.52
N VAL A 101 -7.98 -7.41 -12.44
CA VAL A 101 -7.03 -6.73 -11.54
C VAL A 101 -5.72 -6.51 -12.28
N TYR A 102 -5.30 -5.26 -12.42
CA TYR A 102 -4.09 -4.90 -13.17
C TYR A 102 -3.51 -3.57 -12.71
N ILE A 103 -2.23 -3.36 -13.02
CA ILE A 103 -1.55 -2.07 -12.88
C ILE A 103 -1.69 -1.36 -14.23
N ALA A 104 -2.18 -0.13 -14.22
CA ALA A 104 -2.33 0.67 -15.44
C ALA A 104 -0.96 1.11 -15.97
N ASP A 105 -0.89 1.35 -17.28
CA ASP A 105 0.29 1.88 -17.97
C ASP A 105 0.41 3.41 -17.89
N TYR A 106 -0.50 4.06 -17.18
CA TYR A 106 -0.51 5.50 -16.90
C TYR A 106 -0.45 5.79 -15.39
N ARG A 107 -0.07 7.03 -15.07
CA ARG A 107 -0.01 7.57 -13.71
C ARG A 107 -1.15 8.56 -13.46
N ASP A 108 -1.46 8.79 -12.19
CA ASP A 108 -2.40 9.84 -11.82
C ASP A 108 -1.77 11.25 -11.95
N THR A 109 -2.55 12.29 -11.62
CA THR A 109 -2.09 13.68 -11.69
C THR A 109 -0.97 14.03 -10.72
N ALA A 110 -0.74 13.22 -9.69
CA ALA A 110 0.35 13.36 -8.73
C ALA A 110 1.55 12.46 -9.08
N GLY A 111 1.54 11.79 -10.23
CA GLY A 111 2.62 10.88 -10.65
C GLY A 111 2.54 9.48 -10.04
N ARG A 112 1.48 9.15 -9.29
CA ARG A 112 1.32 7.84 -8.63
C ARG A 112 0.93 6.75 -9.63
N ALA A 113 1.42 5.54 -9.41
CA ALA A 113 0.97 4.36 -10.15
C ALA A 113 -0.52 4.09 -9.87
N VAL A 114 -1.26 3.63 -10.89
CA VAL A 114 -2.68 3.35 -10.76
C VAL A 114 -2.91 1.84 -10.76
N PHE A 115 -3.37 1.31 -9.63
CA PHE A 115 -3.79 -0.08 -9.50
C PHE A 115 -5.31 -0.18 -9.64
N VAL A 116 -5.79 -1.00 -10.57
CA VAL A 116 -7.22 -1.07 -10.93
C VAL A 116 -7.79 -2.44 -10.59
N SER A 117 -8.93 -2.45 -9.89
CA SER A 117 -9.74 -3.64 -9.63
C SER A 117 -11.17 -3.46 -10.16
N LYS A 118 -11.65 -4.38 -10.98
CA LYS A 118 -13.02 -4.41 -11.52
C LYS A 118 -13.80 -5.54 -10.87
N SER A 119 -14.59 -5.20 -9.87
CA SER A 119 -15.27 -6.21 -9.05
C SER A 119 -16.50 -6.84 -9.71
N SER A 120 -16.97 -6.31 -10.84
CA SER A 120 -18.05 -6.91 -11.66
C SER A 120 -17.64 -8.20 -12.35
N ILE A 121 -16.35 -8.36 -12.64
CA ILE A 121 -15.85 -9.49 -13.40
C ILE A 121 -15.73 -10.66 -12.44
N LYS A 122 -16.59 -11.67 -12.62
CA LYS A 122 -16.59 -12.87 -11.78
C LYS A 122 -15.24 -13.57 -11.88
N CYS A 123 -14.56 -13.70 -10.75
CA CYS A 123 -13.35 -14.50 -10.63
C CYS A 123 -13.72 -15.98 -10.67
N LYS A 124 -13.02 -16.77 -11.50
CA LYS A 124 -13.20 -18.23 -11.59
C LYS A 124 -12.19 -18.99 -10.74
N THR A 125 -11.17 -18.29 -10.25
CA THR A 125 -10.13 -18.79 -9.36
C THR A 125 -10.51 -18.72 -7.88
N SER A 126 -9.85 -19.57 -7.10
CA SER A 126 -9.97 -19.68 -5.65
C SER A 126 -9.55 -18.39 -4.94
N VAL A 127 -9.99 -18.23 -3.69
CA VAL A 127 -9.53 -17.11 -2.83
C VAL A 127 -8.00 -17.08 -2.71
N LYS A 128 -7.36 -18.25 -2.60
CA LYS A 128 -5.90 -18.38 -2.52
C LYS A 128 -5.19 -17.81 -3.74
N GLU A 129 -5.69 -18.12 -4.94
CA GLU A 129 -5.14 -17.61 -6.21
C GLU A 129 -5.35 -16.09 -6.34
N GLN A 130 -6.52 -15.59 -5.92
CA GLN A 130 -6.79 -14.15 -5.91
C GLN A 130 -5.87 -13.39 -4.95
N ILE A 131 -5.59 -13.96 -3.77
CA ILE A 131 -4.61 -13.40 -2.83
C ILE A 131 -3.20 -13.46 -3.40
N LYS A 132 -2.81 -14.56 -4.07
CA LYS A 132 -1.52 -14.66 -4.76
C LYS A 132 -1.38 -13.56 -5.83
N GLN A 133 -2.41 -13.34 -6.64
CA GLN A 133 -2.43 -12.26 -7.63
C GLN A 133 -2.32 -10.87 -6.99
N LEU A 134 -3.00 -10.63 -5.86
CA LEU A 134 -2.87 -9.39 -5.11
C LEU A 134 -1.43 -9.17 -4.65
N VAL A 135 -0.81 -10.17 -4.01
CA VAL A 135 0.55 -10.07 -3.49
C VAL A 135 1.55 -9.83 -4.63
N TYR A 136 1.41 -10.53 -5.75
CA TYR A 136 2.25 -10.28 -6.93
C TYR A 136 2.20 -8.83 -7.39
N ASN A 137 0.99 -8.26 -7.53
CA ASN A 137 0.83 -6.86 -7.93
C ASN A 137 1.43 -5.90 -6.88
N LEU A 138 1.27 -6.19 -5.59
CA LEU A 138 1.86 -5.38 -4.51
C LEU A 138 3.39 -5.42 -4.54
N GLU A 139 4.03 -6.55 -4.85
CA GLU A 139 5.49 -6.63 -5.01
C GLU A 139 5.96 -5.76 -6.19
N ILE A 140 5.28 -5.80 -7.34
CA ILE A 140 5.61 -4.93 -8.48
C ILE A 140 5.50 -3.46 -8.09
N LEU A 141 4.38 -3.09 -7.46
CA LEU A 141 4.12 -1.71 -7.05
C LEU A 141 5.15 -1.23 -6.02
N ALA A 142 5.46 -2.06 -5.02
CA ALA A 142 6.47 -1.76 -4.02
C ALA A 142 7.87 -1.55 -4.63
N ASN A 143 8.28 -2.40 -5.57
CA ASN A 143 9.59 -2.27 -6.23
C ASN A 143 9.64 -1.06 -7.18
N SER A 144 8.52 -0.69 -7.80
CA SER A 144 8.44 0.49 -8.67
C SER A 144 8.49 1.83 -7.91
N SER A 145 8.32 1.78 -6.59
CA SER A 145 8.22 2.94 -5.70
C SER A 145 9.52 3.31 -4.98
N ASP A 146 10.62 2.56 -5.20
CA ASP A 146 11.89 2.76 -4.49
C ASP A 146 12.73 3.95 -5.00
N GLY A 147 12.11 4.93 -5.67
CA GLY A 147 12.75 6.21 -6.01
C GLY A 147 12.84 7.13 -4.79
N GLU A 148 13.91 7.94 -4.71
CA GLU A 148 14.28 8.75 -3.53
C GLU A 148 13.25 9.80 -3.07
N GLN A 149 12.16 10.02 -3.81
CA GLN A 149 11.23 11.14 -3.57
C GLN A 149 9.74 10.78 -3.52
N GLU A 150 9.32 9.58 -3.92
CA GLU A 150 7.88 9.24 -4.03
C GLU A 150 7.46 8.21 -2.99
N GLU A 151 7.17 8.73 -1.80
CA GLU A 151 6.64 7.98 -0.67
C GLU A 151 5.10 7.99 -0.69
N GLU A 152 4.45 6.81 -0.60
CA GLU A 152 3.00 6.59 -0.90
C GLU A 152 2.64 6.85 -2.38
N SER A 153 2.97 5.87 -3.23
CA SER A 153 3.00 6.07 -4.68
C SER A 153 1.87 5.38 -5.46
N VAL A 154 0.86 4.81 -4.79
CA VAL A 154 -0.20 4.04 -5.47
C VAL A 154 -1.59 4.60 -5.21
N VAL A 155 -2.34 4.81 -6.28
CA VAL A 155 -3.80 4.98 -6.24
C VAL A 155 -4.46 3.66 -6.57
N TRP A 156 -5.28 3.13 -5.66
CA TRP A 156 -6.08 1.94 -5.91
C TRP A 156 -7.50 2.32 -6.30
N LEU A 157 -7.83 2.21 -7.58
CA LEU A 157 -9.17 2.40 -8.11
C LEU A 157 -9.92 1.08 -8.15
N THR A 158 -11.05 0.99 -7.45
CA THR A 158 -11.94 -0.17 -7.50
C THR A 158 -13.31 0.21 -8.05
N ASP A 159 -13.71 -0.45 -9.15
CA ASP A 159 -15.05 -0.34 -9.73
C ASP A 159 -15.98 -1.41 -9.15
N PHE A 160 -17.00 -0.96 -8.42
CA PHE A 160 -18.02 -1.79 -7.76
C PHE A 160 -19.31 -1.93 -8.57
N ARG A 161 -19.37 -1.46 -9.83
CA ARG A 161 -20.53 -1.75 -10.69
C ARG A 161 -20.74 -3.25 -10.77
N GLY A 162 -21.95 -3.71 -10.48
CA GLY A 162 -22.30 -5.14 -10.49
C GLY A 162 -21.72 -5.95 -9.33
N TRP A 163 -21.10 -5.31 -8.32
CA TRP A 163 -20.58 -5.99 -7.14
C TRP A 163 -21.69 -6.61 -6.30
N THR A 164 -21.41 -7.80 -5.77
CA THR A 164 -22.25 -8.50 -4.81
C THR A 164 -21.39 -9.11 -3.69
N LEU A 165 -22.03 -9.57 -2.61
CA LEU A 165 -21.34 -10.33 -1.55
C LEU A 165 -20.72 -11.64 -2.06
N THR A 166 -21.16 -12.16 -3.22
CA THR A 166 -20.61 -13.38 -3.82
C THR A 166 -19.41 -13.11 -4.71
N THR A 167 -19.28 -11.90 -5.29
CA THR A 167 -18.10 -11.52 -6.09
C THR A 167 -16.89 -11.20 -5.20
N THR A 168 -17.13 -10.71 -3.99
CA THR A 168 -16.06 -10.50 -2.99
C THR A 168 -16.47 -11.14 -1.66
N PRO A 169 -16.12 -12.42 -1.46
CA PRO A 169 -16.33 -13.08 -0.19
C PRO A 169 -15.65 -12.31 0.95
N LEU A 170 -16.27 -12.29 2.12
CA LEU A 170 -15.74 -11.60 3.30
C LEU A 170 -14.34 -12.11 3.70
N SER A 171 -14.05 -13.40 3.50
CA SER A 171 -12.72 -13.98 3.73
C SER A 171 -11.65 -13.35 2.82
N LEU A 172 -11.93 -13.21 1.53
CA LEU A 172 -11.05 -12.57 0.56
C LEU A 172 -10.79 -11.10 0.92
N ALA A 173 -11.85 -10.35 1.25
CA ALA A 173 -11.72 -8.95 1.64
C ALA A 173 -10.86 -8.78 2.90
N ARG A 174 -11.13 -9.59 3.94
CA ARG A 174 -10.36 -9.60 5.19
C ARG A 174 -8.88 -9.89 4.96
N GLU A 175 -8.59 -10.97 4.23
CA GLU A 175 -7.21 -11.39 3.98
C GLU A 175 -6.46 -10.34 3.16
N SER A 176 -7.10 -9.76 2.14
CA SER A 176 -6.55 -8.67 1.33
C SER A 176 -6.21 -7.44 2.18
N ILE A 177 -7.15 -6.99 3.02
CA ILE A 177 -6.95 -5.84 3.91
C ILE A 177 -5.81 -6.11 4.88
N CYS A 178 -5.78 -7.29 5.52
CA CYS A 178 -4.73 -7.63 6.46
C CYS A 178 -3.34 -7.69 5.82
N ILE A 179 -3.23 -8.24 4.60
CA ILE A 179 -1.94 -8.28 3.87
C ILE A 179 -1.46 -6.86 3.59
N VAL A 180 -2.31 -6.01 3.01
CA VAL A 180 -1.94 -4.63 2.65
C VAL A 180 -1.52 -3.85 3.89
N GLN A 181 -2.29 -3.94 4.98
CA GLN A 181 -2.03 -3.14 6.19
C GLN A 181 -0.83 -3.63 7.02
N ASN A 182 -0.62 -4.94 7.09
CA ASN A 182 0.43 -5.51 7.93
C ASN A 182 1.77 -5.62 7.20
N HIS A 183 1.74 -5.90 5.90
CA HIS A 183 2.95 -6.25 5.13
C HIS A 183 3.32 -5.23 4.05
N TYR A 184 2.38 -4.38 3.62
CA TYR A 184 2.62 -3.28 2.67
C TYR A 184 2.10 -1.93 3.20
N PRO A 185 2.36 -1.58 4.47
CA PRO A 185 1.84 -0.35 5.05
C PRO A 185 2.36 0.87 4.26
N GLY A 186 1.51 1.87 4.03
CA GLY A 186 1.91 3.11 3.33
C GLY A 186 2.29 2.91 1.85
N LEU A 187 1.92 1.78 1.22
CA LEU A 187 2.05 1.61 -0.23
C LEU A 187 0.91 2.30 -0.98
N ILE A 188 -0.33 2.10 -0.50
CA ILE A 188 -1.53 2.71 -1.08
C ILE A 188 -1.73 4.10 -0.46
N ALA A 189 -1.61 5.14 -1.27
CA ALA A 189 -1.83 6.53 -0.87
C ALA A 189 -3.33 6.86 -0.81
N LEU A 190 -4.07 6.40 -1.84
CA LEU A 190 -5.47 6.74 -2.06
C LEU A 190 -6.21 5.51 -2.56
N ALA A 191 -7.35 5.20 -1.96
CA ALA A 191 -8.27 4.19 -2.46
C ALA A 191 -9.55 4.88 -2.96
N ILE A 192 -9.84 4.72 -4.25
CA ILE A 192 -11.04 5.29 -4.89
C ILE A 192 -12.02 4.15 -5.12
N LEU A 193 -13.20 4.25 -4.52
CA LEU A 193 -14.28 3.28 -4.64
C LEU A 193 -15.36 3.88 -5.54
N SER A 194 -15.42 3.42 -6.78
CA SER A 194 -16.37 3.89 -7.77
C SER A 194 -17.61 3.00 -7.80
N ASN A 195 -18.80 3.62 -7.79
CA ASN A 195 -20.10 2.95 -7.86
C ASN A 195 -20.36 1.86 -6.78
N PRO A 196 -20.00 2.06 -5.50
CA PRO A 196 -20.32 1.08 -4.48
C PRO A 196 -21.83 0.99 -4.27
N PRO A 197 -22.40 -0.23 -4.14
CA PRO A 197 -23.79 -0.37 -3.74
C PRO A 197 -23.97 0.05 -2.28
N ARG A 198 -25.17 0.50 -1.90
CA ARG A 198 -25.46 1.02 -0.54
C ARG A 198 -25.04 0.08 0.61
N ILE A 199 -25.11 -1.24 0.39
CA ILE A 199 -24.72 -2.25 1.41
C ILE A 199 -23.19 -2.33 1.62
N PHE A 200 -22.39 -1.77 0.71
CA PHE A 200 -20.93 -1.83 0.76
C PHE A 200 -20.36 -1.20 2.04
N GLU A 201 -20.93 -0.10 2.54
CA GLU A 201 -20.45 0.55 3.77
C GLU A 201 -20.48 -0.39 4.98
N SER A 202 -21.57 -1.15 5.13
CA SER A 202 -21.71 -2.16 6.19
C SER A 202 -20.72 -3.30 6.01
N PHE A 203 -20.57 -3.79 4.78
CA PHE A 203 -19.59 -4.83 4.44
C PHE A 203 -18.15 -4.38 4.76
N TRP A 204 -17.80 -3.15 4.41
CA TRP A 204 -16.48 -2.57 4.60
C TRP A 204 -16.13 -2.46 6.09
N LYS A 205 -17.05 -1.93 6.92
CA LYS A 205 -16.89 -1.87 8.37
C LYS A 205 -16.57 -3.26 8.94
N VAL A 206 -17.38 -4.27 8.60
CA VAL A 206 -17.17 -5.66 9.09
C VAL A 206 -15.83 -6.24 8.63
N SER A 207 -15.42 -5.94 7.40
CA SER A 207 -14.15 -6.41 6.82
C SER A 207 -12.94 -5.84 7.54
N ILE A 208 -12.97 -4.55 7.94
CA ILE A 208 -11.90 -3.88 8.67
C ILE A 208 -11.79 -4.38 10.11
N TYR A 209 -12.90 -4.36 10.86
CA TYR A 209 -12.88 -4.63 12.32
C TYR A 209 -12.47 -6.06 12.68
N SER A 210 -12.42 -6.94 11.68
CA SER A 210 -12.03 -8.35 11.86
C SER A 210 -10.57 -8.62 11.56
N CYS A 211 -9.79 -7.63 11.09
CA CYS A 211 -8.35 -7.74 11.01
C CYS A 211 -7.73 -7.54 12.41
N VAL A 212 -7.20 -8.62 12.99
CA VAL A 212 -6.61 -8.62 14.35
C VAL A 212 -5.37 -7.73 14.39
N GLY A 213 -5.32 -6.79 15.35
CA GLY A 213 -4.14 -5.94 15.60
C GLY A 213 -4.35 -4.43 15.41
N ILE A 214 -5.50 -4.02 14.86
CA ILE A 214 -5.84 -2.60 14.65
C ILE A 214 -6.58 -2.09 15.89
N LYS A 215 -5.83 -1.49 16.83
CA LYS A 215 -6.43 -0.84 18.02
C LYS A 215 -6.99 0.56 17.73
N ASP A 216 -6.55 1.17 16.63
CA ASP A 216 -7.12 2.38 16.06
C ASP A 216 -7.09 2.22 14.54
N PRO A 217 -8.24 2.16 13.84
CA PRO A 217 -8.28 2.22 12.39
C PRO A 217 -8.02 3.66 11.94
N LYS A 218 -6.86 4.22 12.29
CA LYS A 218 -6.27 5.29 11.49
C LYS A 218 -5.80 4.64 10.20
N PHE A 219 -6.75 4.34 9.33
CA PHE A 219 -6.45 4.11 7.92
C PHE A 219 -5.73 5.37 7.44
N SER A 220 -4.45 5.26 7.15
CA SER A 220 -3.72 6.31 6.43
C SER A 220 -4.14 6.38 4.95
N VAL A 221 -4.93 5.41 4.49
CA VAL A 221 -5.49 5.41 3.14
C VAL A 221 -6.72 6.32 3.13
N GLU A 222 -6.62 7.43 2.40
CA GLU A 222 -7.78 8.24 2.08
C GLU A 222 -8.74 7.39 1.22
N ILE A 223 -10.00 7.25 1.65
CA ILE A 223 -11.02 6.52 0.89
C ILE A 223 -11.97 7.54 0.27
N LEU A 224 -11.95 7.64 -1.06
CA LEU A 224 -12.88 8.46 -1.81
C LEU A 224 -14.00 7.58 -2.38
N ILE A 225 -15.24 7.84 -1.97
CA ILE A 225 -16.42 7.17 -2.53
C ILE A 225 -17.05 8.05 -3.61
N GLU A 226 -16.93 7.62 -4.86
CA GLU A 226 -17.54 8.31 -5.99
C GLU A 226 -18.82 7.60 -6.43
N HIS A 227 -19.95 8.28 -6.26
CA HIS A 227 -21.20 7.91 -6.90
C HIS A 227 -21.24 8.59 -8.26
N LEU A 228 -20.77 7.91 -9.30
CA LEU A 228 -20.98 8.40 -10.67
C LEU A 228 -22.48 8.26 -10.97
N GLY A 229 -23.23 9.32 -10.64
CA GLY A 229 -24.60 9.48 -11.08
C GLY A 229 -24.61 9.36 -12.59
N GLY A 230 -25.33 8.37 -13.12
CA GLY A 230 -25.35 8.11 -14.55
C GLY A 230 -25.67 9.39 -15.31
N CYS A 231 -24.75 9.81 -16.18
CA CYS A 231 -25.12 10.67 -17.29
C CYS A 231 -26.20 9.89 -18.07
N ARG A 232 -27.45 10.31 -17.90
CA ARG A 232 -28.51 10.07 -18.87
C ARG A 232 -28.44 11.14 -19.93
#